data_AF-A0A9P6PYX2-F1
#
_entry.id   AF-A0A9P6PYX2-F1
#
_cell.length_a   1.000
_cell.length_b   1.000
_cell.length_c   1.000
_cell.angle_alpha   90.00
_cell.angle_beta   90.00
_cell.angle_gamma   90.00
#
_symmetry.space_group_name_H-M   'P 1'
#
loop_
_entity.id
_entity.type
_entity.pdbx_description
1 polymer ?
#
loop_
_entity_poly.entity_id
_entity_poly.type
_entity_poly.pdbx_seq_one_letter_code
_entity_poly.pdbx_strand_id
1 'polypeptide(L)'
;MPRIVSRSTISSSDNQEEARGGLHSYYCLCSEFLLVIDTTLDALPRRQSDNAYIVANATRTYNLHAARGDDKIVKRGEDKFEKQYRLYCQRCNAWIAYEVTPHLKGGPYTYIVQGALSEVQGVPHEDWELDLKGEIVSRQQAGPSNKEERAMDVDQDIGSSSSSSQR
;
A
#
# COMPACT_ATOMS: atom_id res chain seq x y z
N MET A 1 -16.24 -36.89 39.55
CA MET A 1 -16.42 -36.49 38.14
C MET A 1 -15.81 -35.10 37.97
N PRO A 2 -14.74 -34.91 37.18
CA PRO A 2 -14.16 -33.59 36.99
C PRO A 2 -14.99 -32.82 35.94
N ARG A 3 -15.39 -31.59 36.27
CA ARG A 3 -16.12 -30.70 35.35
C ARG A 3 -15.14 -30.12 34.33
N ILE A 4 -15.41 -30.40 33.05
CA ILE A 4 -14.74 -29.76 31.92
C ILE A 4 -15.14 -28.28 31.92
N VAL A 5 -14.16 -27.39 32.06
CA VAL A 5 -14.30 -25.97 31.74
C VAL A 5 -13.53 -25.70 30.46
N SER A 6 -14.26 -25.49 29.37
CA SER A 6 -13.71 -25.08 28.08
C SER A 6 -13.12 -23.68 28.21
N ARG A 7 -11.79 -23.59 28.23
CA ARG A 7 -11.06 -22.32 28.09
C ARG A 7 -11.02 -21.97 26.60
N SER A 8 -12.05 -21.28 26.11
CA SER A 8 -11.99 -20.62 24.81
C SER A 8 -11.22 -19.31 24.97
N THR A 9 -9.97 -19.28 24.52
CA THR A 9 -9.25 -18.02 24.29
C THR A 9 -9.85 -17.36 23.05
N ILE A 10 -10.66 -16.33 23.27
CA ILE A 10 -11.17 -15.47 22.20
C ILE A 10 -10.06 -14.47 21.88
N SER A 11 -9.48 -14.58 20.69
CA SER A 11 -8.57 -13.56 20.15
C SER A 11 -9.43 -12.47 19.51
N SER A 12 -9.71 -11.41 20.25
CA SER A 12 -10.33 -10.20 19.70
C SER A 12 -9.26 -9.43 18.92
N SER A 13 -9.44 -9.32 17.60
CA SER A 13 -8.58 -8.51 16.75
C SER A 13 -8.93 -7.03 16.90
N ASP A 14 -8.45 -6.39 17.97
CA ASP A 14 -8.37 -4.93 18.00
C ASP A 14 -7.24 -4.49 17.06
N ASN A 15 -7.65 -3.81 16.00
CA ASN A 15 -6.82 -3.33 14.90
C ASN A 15 -6.08 -2.04 15.32
N GLN A 16 -5.15 -2.16 16.26
CA GLN A 16 -4.16 -1.12 16.55
C GLN A 16 -2.76 -1.68 16.29
N GLU A 17 -2.34 -1.51 15.03
CA GLU A 17 -0.93 -1.49 14.63
C GLU A 17 -0.19 -0.48 15.50
N GLU A 18 0.93 -0.88 16.11
CA GLU A 18 2.20 -0.15 16.11
C GLU A 18 3.31 -1.00 16.78
N ALA A 19 4.42 -1.17 16.05
CA ALA A 19 5.77 -1.40 16.58
C ALA A 19 6.18 -2.79 17.13
N ARG A 20 5.79 -3.90 16.50
CA ARG A 20 6.60 -5.15 16.48
C ARG A 20 6.46 -5.81 15.11
N GLY A 21 7.59 -6.05 14.42
CA GLY A 21 7.63 -6.65 13.07
C GLY A 21 6.72 -7.86 12.93
N GLY A 22 5.52 -7.61 12.43
CA GLY A 22 4.44 -8.57 12.28
C GLY A 22 4.37 -9.05 10.84
N LEU A 23 3.89 -10.28 10.66
CA LEU A 23 3.57 -10.79 9.34
C LEU A 23 2.22 -10.21 8.90
N HIS A 24 2.21 -9.53 7.78
CA HIS A 24 1.01 -8.97 7.17
C HIS A 24 0.37 -10.00 6.25
N SER A 25 -0.95 -10.16 6.36
CA SER A 25 -1.73 -11.14 5.61
C SER A 25 -2.66 -10.44 4.64
N TYR A 26 -2.65 -10.87 3.38
CA TYR A 26 -3.45 -10.30 2.32
C TYR A 26 -4.32 -11.33 1.62
N TYR A 27 -5.50 -10.87 1.23
CA TYR A 27 -6.57 -11.64 0.64
C TYR A 27 -6.87 -11.17 -0.77
N CYS A 28 -7.37 -12.08 -1.60
CA CYS A 28 -8.01 -11.74 -2.86
C CYS A 28 -9.34 -11.01 -2.61
N LEU A 29 -9.83 -10.28 -3.62
CA LEU A 29 -11.20 -9.73 -3.65
C LEU A 29 -12.28 -10.79 -3.39
N CYS A 30 -12.04 -12.04 -3.80
CA CYS A 30 -12.98 -13.11 -3.50
C CYS A 30 -12.99 -13.50 -2.01
N SER A 31 -12.03 -13.03 -1.18
CA SER A 31 -11.72 -13.44 0.20
C SER A 31 -10.90 -14.73 0.33
N GLU A 32 -10.06 -15.05 -0.64
CA GLU A 32 -9.10 -16.17 -0.55
C GLU A 32 -7.78 -15.64 0.02
N PHE A 33 -7.15 -16.38 0.93
CA PHE A 33 -5.86 -15.98 1.49
C PHE A 33 -4.75 -16.24 0.48
N LEU A 34 -3.99 -15.21 0.11
CA LEU A 34 -3.01 -15.30 -0.97
C LEU A 34 -1.59 -14.97 -0.55
N LEU A 35 -1.36 -13.96 0.29
CA LEU A 35 0.00 -13.49 0.57
C LEU A 35 0.23 -13.27 2.06
N VAL A 36 1.37 -13.74 2.55
CA VAL A 36 1.94 -13.32 3.83
C VAL A 36 3.31 -12.72 3.59
N ILE A 37 3.58 -11.54 4.13
CA ILE A 37 4.86 -10.84 3.97
C ILE A 37 5.25 -10.08 5.25
N ASP A 38 6.55 -9.84 5.40
CA ASP A 38 7.17 -9.15 6.55
C ASP A 38 6.95 -7.62 6.59
N THR A 39 6.22 -7.06 5.63
CA THR A 39 6.03 -5.61 5.49
C THR A 39 4.66 -5.29 4.87
N THR A 40 4.20 -4.05 5.01
CA THR A 40 2.99 -3.60 4.33
C THR A 40 3.21 -3.47 2.82
N LEU A 41 2.17 -3.69 2.00
CA LEU A 41 2.30 -3.54 0.54
C LEU A 41 2.69 -2.11 0.15
N ASP A 42 2.22 -1.10 0.87
CA ASP A 42 2.55 0.31 0.57
C ASP A 42 3.98 0.71 0.91
N ALA A 43 4.65 -0.03 1.79
CA ALA A 43 6.09 0.15 2.04
C ALA A 43 6.97 -0.48 0.93
N LEU A 44 6.39 -1.27 0.02
CA LEU A 44 7.13 -1.85 -1.09
C LEU A 44 7.35 -0.82 -2.21
N PRO A 45 8.51 -0.85 -2.89
CA PRO A 45 8.72 -0.03 -4.06
C PRO A 45 7.74 -0.41 -5.17
N ARG A 46 7.20 0.59 -5.86
CA ARG A 46 6.29 0.40 -7.00
C ARG A 46 7.04 0.53 -8.32
N ARG A 47 6.63 -0.26 -9.30
CA ARG A 47 7.21 -0.26 -10.64
C ARG A 47 6.61 0.86 -11.49
N GLN A 48 7.43 1.62 -12.21
CA GLN A 48 6.96 2.77 -13.00
C GLN A 48 6.09 2.41 -14.22
N SER A 49 6.19 1.19 -14.75
CA SER A 49 5.51 0.80 -15.99
C SER A 49 4.03 0.44 -15.84
N ASP A 50 3.66 -0.09 -14.68
CA ASP A 50 2.37 -0.71 -14.39
C ASP A 50 1.99 -0.62 -12.91
N ASN A 51 2.74 0.16 -12.13
CA ASN A 51 2.50 0.43 -10.71
C ASN A 51 2.42 -0.83 -9.82
N ALA A 52 2.93 -1.97 -10.32
CA ALA A 52 2.98 -3.21 -9.57
C ALA A 52 3.94 -3.08 -8.38
N TYR A 53 3.56 -3.68 -7.24
CA TYR A 53 4.43 -3.74 -6.06
C TYR A 53 5.57 -4.73 -6.32
N ILE A 54 6.80 -4.31 -6.02
CA ILE A 54 8.01 -5.10 -6.26
C ILE A 54 8.41 -5.80 -4.96
N VAL A 55 8.32 -7.13 -4.96
CA VAL A 55 8.83 -7.97 -3.87
C VAL A 55 10.18 -8.54 -4.26
N ALA A 56 11.21 -8.25 -3.47
CA ALA A 56 12.56 -8.77 -3.68
C ALA A 56 12.70 -10.18 -3.09
N ASN A 57 12.85 -11.19 -3.95
CA ASN A 57 12.87 -12.60 -3.58
C ASN A 57 14.09 -13.00 -2.74
N ALA A 58 15.21 -12.29 -2.91
CA ALA A 58 16.45 -12.59 -2.20
C ALA A 58 16.50 -12.01 -0.77
N THR A 59 15.81 -10.90 -0.52
CA THR A 59 15.91 -10.17 0.75
C THR A 59 14.68 -10.31 1.64
N ARG A 60 13.49 -10.53 1.05
CA ARG A 60 12.23 -10.60 1.80
C ARG A 60 11.74 -12.03 1.95
N THR A 61 11.20 -12.32 3.12
CA THR A 61 10.51 -13.59 3.38
C THR A 61 9.01 -13.38 3.19
N TYR A 62 8.44 -14.10 2.23
CA TYR A 62 7.00 -14.06 1.98
C TYR A 62 6.50 -15.40 1.44
N ASN A 63 5.21 -15.68 1.61
CA ASN A 63 4.55 -16.85 1.05
C ASN A 63 3.38 -16.39 0.17
N LEU A 64 3.34 -16.86 -1.08
CA LEU A 64 2.33 -16.50 -2.08
C LEU A 64 1.61 -17.76 -2.57
N HIS A 65 0.34 -17.88 -2.23
CA HIS A 65 -0.56 -18.99 -2.59
C HIS A 65 -1.28 -18.70 -3.91
N ALA A 66 -0.55 -18.66 -5.02
CA ALA A 66 -1.11 -18.42 -6.35
C ALA A 66 -0.85 -19.58 -7.31
N ALA A 67 -1.80 -19.82 -8.23
CA ALA A 67 -1.69 -20.79 -9.31
C ALA A 67 -0.85 -20.22 -10.45
N ARG A 68 -0.05 -21.05 -11.09
CA ARG A 68 0.52 -20.68 -12.39
C ARG A 68 -0.57 -20.76 -13.46
N GLY A 69 -0.68 -19.71 -14.25
CA GLY A 69 -1.54 -19.72 -15.43
C GLY A 69 -0.75 -19.38 -16.69
N ASP A 70 -1.37 -18.61 -17.57
CA ASP A 70 -0.81 -18.26 -18.86
C ASP A 70 0.47 -17.42 -18.79
N ASP A 71 1.39 -17.74 -19.70
CA ASP A 71 2.49 -16.86 -20.08
C ASP A 71 2.00 -15.82 -21.10
N LYS A 72 2.33 -14.55 -20.89
CA LYS A 72 2.04 -13.46 -21.84
C LYS A 72 3.29 -12.66 -22.16
N ILE A 73 3.38 -12.15 -23.38
CA ILE A 73 4.43 -11.18 -23.76
C ILE A 73 3.78 -9.81 -23.81
N VAL A 74 4.29 -8.87 -23.03
CA VAL A 74 3.79 -7.49 -22.94
C VAL A 74 4.77 -6.55 -23.61
N LYS A 75 4.26 -5.66 -24.46
CA LYS A 75 5.01 -4.57 -25.09
C LYS A 75 5.06 -3.38 -24.12
N ARG A 76 6.26 -2.91 -23.78
CA ARG A 76 6.50 -1.81 -22.80
C ARG A 76 7.00 -0.51 -23.43
N GLY A 77 7.19 -0.49 -24.74
CA GLY A 77 7.68 0.63 -25.53
C GLY A 77 7.80 0.20 -26.98
N GLU A 78 8.43 0.99 -27.83
CA GLU A 78 8.50 0.70 -29.28
C GLU A 78 9.11 -0.68 -29.58
N ASP A 79 10.22 -1.02 -28.91
CA ASP A 79 10.98 -2.28 -29.13
C ASP A 79 11.25 -3.11 -27.86
N LYS A 80 10.57 -2.80 -26.74
CA LYS A 80 10.79 -3.51 -25.47
C LYS A 80 9.66 -4.50 -25.21
N PHE A 81 10.00 -5.79 -25.18
CA PHE A 81 9.09 -6.87 -24.86
C PHE A 81 9.50 -7.55 -23.55
N GLU A 82 8.52 -7.84 -22.71
CA GLU A 82 8.70 -8.51 -21.43
C GLU A 82 7.84 -9.77 -21.42
N LYS A 83 8.47 -10.93 -21.21
CA LYS A 83 7.74 -12.17 -20.97
C LYS A 83 7.31 -12.21 -19.50
N GLN A 84 6.01 -12.39 -19.28
CA GLN A 84 5.37 -12.46 -17.98
C GLN A 84 4.80 -13.85 -17.76
N TYR A 85 5.21 -14.48 -16.67
CA TYR A 85 4.64 -15.72 -16.15
C TYR A 85 3.59 -15.34 -15.12
N ARG A 86 2.30 -15.38 -15.49
CA ARG A 86 1.23 -14.85 -14.63
C ARG A 86 0.82 -15.85 -13.56
N LEU A 87 0.52 -15.30 -12.38
CA LEU A 87 0.06 -16.00 -11.21
C LEU A 87 -1.38 -15.57 -10.91
N TYR A 88 -2.26 -16.55 -10.71
CA TYR A 88 -3.69 -16.36 -10.55
C TYR A 88 -4.19 -16.88 -9.21
N CYS A 89 -5.30 -16.34 -8.73
CA CYS A 89 -5.98 -16.87 -7.56
C CYS A 89 -6.53 -18.27 -7.86
N GLN A 90 -6.27 -19.24 -6.98
CA GLN A 90 -6.75 -20.63 -7.13
C GLN A 90 -8.29 -20.75 -7.10
N ARG A 91 -8.97 -19.77 -6.50
CA ARG A 91 -10.43 -19.82 -6.30
C ARG A 91 -11.22 -19.14 -7.41
N CYS A 92 -10.88 -17.89 -7.74
CA CYS A 92 -11.62 -17.08 -8.72
C CYS A 92 -10.85 -16.83 -10.02
N ASN A 93 -9.62 -17.34 -10.15
CA ASN A 93 -8.74 -17.10 -11.30
C ASN A 93 -8.46 -15.62 -11.61
N ALA A 94 -8.55 -14.74 -10.60
CA ALA A 94 -8.12 -13.35 -10.73
C ALA A 94 -6.60 -13.26 -10.94
N TRP A 95 -6.12 -12.30 -11.71
CA TRP A 95 -4.68 -12.07 -11.94
C TRP A 95 -4.07 -11.36 -10.74
N ILE A 96 -3.15 -12.02 -10.04
CA ILE A 96 -2.62 -11.56 -8.74
C ILE A 96 -1.21 -11.01 -8.86
N ALA A 97 -0.35 -11.74 -9.54
CA ALA A 97 1.06 -11.41 -9.62
C ALA A 97 1.65 -11.94 -10.93
N TYR A 98 2.90 -11.60 -11.20
CA TYR A 98 3.67 -12.22 -12.27
C TYR A 98 5.16 -12.22 -11.96
N GLU A 99 5.88 -13.09 -12.66
CA GLU A 99 7.34 -13.15 -12.63
C GLU A 99 7.89 -13.07 -14.06
N VAL A 100 9.17 -12.73 -14.19
CA VAL A 100 9.88 -12.71 -15.48
C VAL A 100 10.57 -14.05 -15.76
N THR A 101 10.69 -14.90 -14.74
CA THR A 101 11.33 -16.21 -14.82
C THR A 101 10.32 -17.36 -14.84
N PRO A 102 10.63 -18.45 -15.56
CA PRO A 102 9.75 -19.62 -15.64
C PRO A 102 9.72 -20.46 -14.36
N HIS A 103 10.53 -20.18 -13.34
CA HIS A 103 10.51 -20.88 -12.04
C HIS A 103 10.00 -19.93 -10.97
N LEU A 104 9.11 -20.45 -10.10
CA LEU A 104 8.47 -19.66 -9.04
C LEU A 104 9.54 -19.19 -8.06
N LYS A 105 9.60 -17.88 -7.78
CA LYS A 105 10.67 -17.26 -6.98
C LYS A 105 12.08 -17.52 -7.54
N GLY A 106 12.20 -17.89 -8.82
CA GLY A 106 13.49 -18.15 -9.46
C GLY A 106 14.22 -16.87 -9.88
N GLY A 107 13.46 -15.79 -10.10
CA GLY A 107 13.99 -14.47 -10.43
C GLY A 107 14.25 -13.61 -9.20
N PRO A 108 14.90 -12.44 -9.38
CA PRO A 108 15.19 -11.52 -8.28
C PRO A 108 13.93 -10.87 -7.70
N TYR A 109 12.87 -10.75 -8.50
CA TYR A 109 11.66 -10.02 -8.13
C TYR A 109 10.39 -10.80 -8.50
N THR A 110 9.38 -10.64 -7.66
CA THR A 110 7.99 -11.01 -7.93
C THR A 110 7.15 -9.74 -7.90
N TYR A 111 6.33 -9.55 -8.93
CA TYR A 111 5.54 -8.33 -9.11
C TYR A 111 4.09 -8.61 -8.75
N ILE A 112 3.56 -7.92 -7.74
CA ILE A 112 2.16 -8.03 -7.33
C ILE A 112 1.38 -6.95 -8.06
N VAL A 113 0.29 -7.34 -8.71
CA VAL A 113 -0.59 -6.43 -9.46
C VAL A 113 -1.28 -5.50 -8.46
N GLN A 114 -1.29 -4.20 -8.78
CA GLN A 114 -1.99 -3.21 -7.97
C GLN A 114 -3.48 -3.57 -7.82
N GLY A 115 -4.02 -3.40 -6.61
CA GLY A 115 -5.44 -3.65 -6.34
C GLY A 115 -5.86 -5.13 -6.33
N ALA A 116 -4.96 -6.07 -6.63
CA ALA A 116 -5.29 -7.49 -6.63
C ALA A 116 -5.44 -8.10 -5.22
N LEU A 117 -4.84 -7.45 -4.22
CA LEU A 117 -4.77 -7.90 -2.84
C LEU A 117 -5.26 -6.80 -1.89
N SER A 118 -5.97 -7.20 -0.83
CA SER A 118 -6.43 -6.33 0.27
C SER A 118 -6.09 -6.95 1.62
N GLU A 119 -5.85 -6.12 2.64
CA GLU A 119 -5.66 -6.59 4.01
C GLU A 119 -6.99 -7.00 4.66
N VAL A 120 -8.06 -6.28 4.33
CA VAL A 120 -9.42 -6.59 4.79
C VAL A 120 -10.14 -7.48 3.77
N GLN A 121 -10.74 -8.57 4.24
CA GLN A 121 -11.51 -9.49 3.41
C GLN A 121 -12.78 -8.83 2.85
N GLY A 122 -13.07 -9.07 1.57
CA GLY A 122 -14.33 -8.64 0.94
C GLY A 122 -14.46 -7.13 0.68
N VAL A 123 -13.43 -6.34 0.96
CA VAL A 123 -13.39 -4.90 0.68
C VAL A 123 -12.38 -4.65 -0.45
N PRO A 124 -12.81 -4.04 -1.57
CA PRO A 124 -11.89 -3.59 -2.61
C PRO A 124 -10.90 -2.54 -2.06
N HIS A 125 -9.70 -2.47 -2.62
CA HIS A 125 -8.73 -1.43 -2.27
C HIS A 125 -9.31 -0.03 -2.52
N GLU A 126 -9.10 0.92 -1.60
CA GLU A 126 -9.74 2.25 -1.61
C GLU A 126 -9.51 3.02 -2.92
N ASP A 127 -8.32 2.88 -3.53
CA ASP A 127 -7.95 3.60 -4.76
C ASP A 127 -8.40 2.93 -6.08
N TRP A 128 -9.30 1.94 -6.05
CA TRP A 128 -9.75 1.25 -7.28
C TRP A 128 -10.35 2.20 -8.33
N GLU A 129 -10.93 3.33 -7.90
CA GLU A 129 -11.50 4.34 -8.80
C GLU A 129 -10.45 5.15 -9.55
N LEU A 130 -9.24 5.30 -8.99
CA LEU A 130 -8.15 6.04 -9.64
C LEU A 130 -7.59 5.25 -10.83
N ASP A 131 -7.56 3.92 -10.72
CA ASP A 131 -7.13 3.02 -11.80
C ASP A 131 -8.08 3.06 -13.01
N LEU A 132 -9.37 3.37 -12.81
CA LEU A 132 -10.35 3.53 -13.90
C LEU A 132 -10.15 4.82 -14.70
N LYS A 133 -9.60 5.86 -14.08
CA LYS A 133 -9.46 7.18 -14.71
C LYS A 133 -8.16 7.35 -15.47
N GLY A 134 -7.24 6.37 -15.40
CA GLY A 134 -5.94 6.45 -16.07
C GLY A 134 -5.06 7.58 -15.56
N GLU A 135 -5.41 8.19 -14.42
CA GLU A 135 -4.65 9.26 -13.79
C GLU A 135 -3.58 8.61 -12.90
N ILE A 136 -2.37 8.48 -13.46
CA ILE A 136 -1.17 8.13 -12.69
C ILE A 136 -0.91 9.29 -11.74
N VAL A 137 -1.44 9.22 -10.52
CA VAL A 137 -1.22 10.25 -9.51
C VAL A 137 0.22 10.12 -9.00
N SER A 138 1.09 10.99 -9.50
CA SER A 138 2.37 11.30 -8.86
C SER A 138 2.08 11.91 -7.49
N ARG A 139 1.96 11.08 -6.46
CA ARG A 139 1.79 11.51 -5.07
C ARG A 139 3.09 12.16 -4.60
N GLN A 140 3.25 13.44 -4.90
CA GLN A 140 4.26 14.29 -4.28
C GLN A 140 3.97 14.37 -2.78
N GLN A 141 5.01 14.16 -2.00
CA GLN A 141 5.04 14.20 -0.55
C GLN A 141 4.60 15.59 -0.07
N ALA A 142 3.47 15.68 0.62
CA ALA A 142 3.11 16.85 1.41
C ALA A 142 3.56 16.62 2.86
N GLY A 143 4.80 17.03 3.16
CA GLY A 143 5.21 17.35 4.53
C GLY A 143 4.96 18.85 4.78
N PRO A 144 4.49 19.27 5.97
CA PRO A 144 4.27 20.68 6.23
C PRO A 144 5.61 21.34 6.56
N SER A 145 6.12 22.19 5.68
CA SER A 145 7.19 23.13 6.00
C SER A 145 6.77 24.54 5.58
N ASN A 146 6.13 25.27 6.49
CA ASN A 146 6.08 26.73 6.39
C ASN A 146 7.03 27.30 7.42
N LYS A 147 8.19 27.74 6.89
CA LYS A 147 9.11 28.66 7.55
C LYS A 147 8.50 30.06 7.53
N GLU A 148 8.73 30.77 8.63
CA GLU A 148 8.56 32.21 8.79
C GLU A 148 9.35 33.01 7.76
N GLU A 149 8.79 34.16 7.33
CA GLU A 149 9.43 35.46 7.05
C GLU A 149 8.36 36.37 6.40
N ARG A 150 7.73 37.33 7.11
CA ARG A 150 8.17 38.70 7.49
C ARG A 150 8.22 39.71 6.33
N ALA A 151 7.29 40.67 6.33
CA ALA A 151 7.48 42.10 6.00
C ALA A 151 6.22 42.88 6.46
N MET A 152 6.31 43.67 7.53
CA MET A 152 6.40 45.15 7.56
C MET A 152 5.08 45.87 7.20
N ASP A 153 4.46 46.52 8.19
CA ASP A 153 4.23 47.96 8.08
C ASP A 153 4.08 48.62 9.47
N VAL A 154 4.69 49.79 9.55
CA VAL A 154 4.81 50.67 10.71
C VAL A 154 3.74 51.74 10.54
N ASP A 155 2.89 51.96 11.56
CA ASP A 155 2.33 53.29 11.78
C ASP A 155 2.12 53.54 13.28
N GLN A 156 2.87 54.53 13.75
CA GLN A 156 2.67 55.27 15.00
C GLN A 156 1.54 56.27 14.74
N ASP A 157 0.55 56.35 15.61
CA ASP A 157 -0.12 57.60 16.01
C ASP A 157 -1.32 57.30 16.91
N ILE A 158 -1.16 57.45 18.23
CA ILE A 158 -2.26 57.93 19.09
C ILE A 158 -1.68 58.97 20.03
N GLY A 159 -2.14 60.20 19.78
CA GLY A 159 -1.73 61.41 20.45
C GLY A 159 -2.11 61.48 21.93
N SER A 160 -1.27 62.22 22.62
CA SER A 160 -1.50 62.95 23.86
C SER A 160 -2.87 63.65 23.92
N SER A 161 -3.56 63.50 25.06
CA SER A 161 -4.39 64.58 25.59
C SER A 161 -4.33 64.59 27.12
N SER A 162 -3.55 65.53 27.64
CA SER A 162 -3.55 65.95 29.03
C SER A 162 -4.59 67.05 29.25
N SER A 163 -5.32 66.91 30.36
CA SER A 163 -5.82 67.98 31.24
C SER A 163 -6.65 69.13 30.65
N SER A 164 -7.92 69.21 31.09
CA SER A 164 -8.60 70.47 31.44
C SER A 164 -9.80 70.24 32.37
N SER A 165 -9.63 70.69 33.61
CA SER A 165 -10.59 71.41 34.49
C SER A 165 -11.99 70.89 34.87
N GLN A 166 -12.26 71.12 36.18
CA GLN A 166 -13.54 71.22 36.93
C GLN A 166 -13.67 70.07 37.96
N ARG A 167 -13.76 70.26 39.28
CA ARG A 167 -14.05 71.39 40.17
C ARG A 167 -13.37 71.14 41.52
#